data_AF-A0A258SPV3-F1
#
_entry.id   AF-A0A258SPV3-F1
#
_cell.length_a   1.000
_cell.length_b   1.000
_cell.length_c   1.000
_cell.angle_alpha   90.00
_cell.angle_beta   90.00
_cell.angle_gamma   90.00
#
_symmetry.space_group_name_H-M   'P 1'
#
loop_
_entity.id
_entity.type
_entity.pdbx_description
1 polymer ?
#
loop_
_entity_poly.entity_id
_entity_poly.type
_entity_poly.pdbx_seq_one_letter_code
_entity_poly.pdbx_strand_id
1 'polypeptide(L)'
;MVTRFPALAPLTEQLRFGEKIEVAFTNLSEPELDFLQHLYRGAGPQMQTRVAQIATLQRAFSDKSVRFAANDLESVVPAIARYLIADAIHGWMFTASVASRPLPYVVTRLDYTPPSNDETGRVFVELKANAKGAVTSTTLRISGGEIAGKTVAEIFAAKGFLKETPELIAAYEETEARYFAWRGRYGAQFSGRGTGFYTDDPNSSHRDTDWSRKDVVVLSSGGGAARLVNDESILTARALTLEVTGDILGQYLRKAAKSNLYDAEEEVEESKAAIRPGLFSRIPIHPYILMFHLDLHHYLWVHVEDMEPYAYQPNLREKLVLPEEQTDLIDILTAEMDVLMDDIVAGKSGGTTVLCAGPPGVGKTLTAEVYAEIIQRPLYRVHSGQLGLNAAAMESALKDTLTRAQRWGAVMLIDEADVYIKRREDDIAMNAVVGVFLRVLEYFNGLLFLTTNRIDDIDEAIVSRCIALI
;
A
#
# COMPACT_ATOMS: atom_id res chain seq x y z
N MET A 1 -7.95 30.48 -7.73
CA MET A 1 -7.03 31.17 -6.80
C MET A 1 -6.58 32.51 -7.38
N VAL A 2 -5.92 32.54 -8.54
CA VAL A 2 -5.45 33.78 -9.19
C VAL A 2 -6.54 34.84 -9.39
N THR A 3 -7.75 34.45 -9.79
CA THR A 3 -8.89 35.38 -9.95
C THR A 3 -9.23 36.14 -8.68
N ARG A 4 -8.97 35.55 -7.50
CA ARG A 4 -9.28 36.13 -6.19
C ARG A 4 -8.09 36.89 -5.58
N PHE A 5 -6.86 36.51 -5.94
CA PHE A 5 -5.63 37.11 -5.42
C PHE A 5 -4.76 37.61 -6.59
N PRO A 6 -4.89 38.89 -6.97
CA PRO A 6 -4.16 39.46 -8.12
C PRO A 6 -2.64 39.38 -8.01
N ALA A 7 -2.09 39.31 -6.79
CA ALA A 7 -0.66 39.13 -6.55
C ALA A 7 -0.11 37.81 -7.14
N LEU A 8 -0.98 36.81 -7.32
CA LEU A 8 -0.65 35.51 -7.92
C LEU A 8 -0.77 35.51 -9.45
N ALA A 9 -1.13 36.63 -10.08
CA ALA A 9 -1.27 36.73 -11.54
C ALA A 9 -0.05 36.23 -12.34
N PRO A 10 1.21 36.50 -11.93
CA PRO A 10 2.40 35.99 -12.63
C PRO A 10 2.49 34.46 -12.69
N LEU A 11 1.86 33.74 -11.76
CA LEU A 11 1.83 32.27 -11.79
C LEU A 11 1.11 31.77 -13.04
N THR A 12 0.09 32.48 -13.53
CA THR A 12 -0.67 32.10 -14.73
C THR A 12 0.20 32.12 -15.99
N GLU A 13 1.23 32.96 -16.02
CA GLU A 13 2.18 33.01 -17.13
C GLU A 13 3.07 31.76 -17.16
N GLN A 14 3.33 31.13 -16.01
CA GLN A 14 4.11 29.89 -15.91
C GLN A 14 3.34 28.67 -16.46
N LEU A 15 2.00 28.69 -16.43
CA LEU A 15 1.15 27.66 -17.05
C LEU A 15 1.22 27.65 -18.58
N ARG A 16 1.83 28.67 -19.20
CA ARG A 16 2.09 28.65 -20.66
C ARG A 16 3.08 27.55 -21.05
N PHE A 17 3.89 27.07 -20.10
CA PHE A 17 4.96 26.10 -20.34
C PHE A 17 4.72 24.74 -19.65
N GLY A 18 3.57 24.52 -19.02
CA GLY A 18 3.25 23.25 -18.36
C GLY A 18 1.86 23.21 -17.74
N GLU A 19 1.43 22.01 -17.34
CA GLU A 19 0.08 21.76 -16.78
C GLU A 19 0.00 21.99 -15.26
N LYS A 20 1.14 22.21 -14.59
CA LYS A 20 1.22 22.39 -13.13
C LYS A 20 2.19 23.51 -12.74
N ILE A 21 1.89 24.18 -11.63
CA ILE A 21 2.76 25.16 -10.98
C ILE A 21 3.05 24.67 -9.57
N GLU A 22 4.31 24.72 -9.16
CA GLU A 22 4.74 24.46 -7.79
C GLU A 22 5.15 25.78 -7.13
N VAL A 23 4.52 26.10 -6.00
CA VAL A 23 4.76 27.34 -5.23
C VAL A 23 5.19 26.95 -3.83
N ALA A 24 6.29 27.54 -3.36
CA ALA A 24 6.73 27.34 -1.98
C ALA A 24 5.67 27.83 -1.00
N PHE A 25 5.39 27.07 0.05
CA PHE A 25 4.35 27.41 1.04
C PHE A 25 4.58 28.79 1.67
N THR A 26 5.82 29.15 1.93
CA THR A 26 6.25 30.45 2.48
C THR A 26 5.97 31.64 1.57
N ASN A 27 5.68 31.41 0.29
CA ASN A 27 5.37 32.48 -0.67
C ASN A 27 3.87 32.80 -0.71
N LEU A 28 3.04 32.03 -0.01
CA LEU A 28 1.61 32.28 0.11
C LEU A 28 1.31 33.06 1.40
N SER A 29 0.48 34.08 1.27
CA SER A 29 0.00 34.87 2.40
C SER A 29 -1.09 34.13 3.19
N GLU A 30 -1.33 34.56 4.42
CA GLU A 30 -2.36 33.98 5.30
C GLU A 30 -3.77 33.93 4.64
N PRO A 31 -4.26 35.01 3.98
CA PRO A 31 -5.56 34.97 3.31
C PRO A 31 -5.61 34.00 2.12
N GLU A 32 -4.49 33.78 1.44
CA GLU A 32 -4.37 32.83 0.33
C GLU A 32 -4.44 31.38 0.82
N LEU A 33 -3.77 31.09 1.95
CA LEU A 33 -3.81 29.79 2.61
C LEU A 33 -5.20 29.48 3.17
N ASP A 34 -5.85 30.44 3.81
CA ASP A 34 -7.22 30.29 4.32
C ASP A 34 -8.22 29.99 3.19
N PHE A 35 -8.05 30.65 2.04
CA PHE A 35 -8.86 30.36 0.86
C PHE A 35 -8.62 28.95 0.32
N LEU A 36 -7.37 28.48 0.28
CA LEU A 36 -7.06 27.09 -0.10
C LEU A 36 -7.71 26.09 0.87
N GLN A 37 -7.62 26.33 2.17
CA GLN A 37 -8.29 25.49 3.16
C GLN A 37 -9.80 25.44 2.93
N HIS A 38 -10.44 26.58 2.60
CA HIS A 38 -11.86 26.63 2.29
C HIS A 38 -12.22 25.79 1.05
N LEU A 39 -11.42 25.87 -0.01
CA LEU A 39 -11.62 25.07 -1.23
C LEU A 39 -11.50 23.57 -0.93
N TYR A 40 -10.46 23.15 -0.20
CA TYR A 40 -10.29 21.75 0.16
C TYR A 40 -11.41 21.25 1.07
N ARG A 41 -11.87 22.07 2.02
CA ARG A 41 -13.02 21.72 2.88
C ARG A 41 -14.30 21.53 2.05
N GLY A 42 -14.50 22.35 1.02
CA GLY A 42 -15.65 22.25 0.11
C GLY A 42 -15.60 21.05 -0.85
N ALA A 43 -14.43 20.47 -1.10
CA ALA A 43 -14.24 19.32 -1.97
C ALA A 43 -14.64 17.97 -1.33
N GLY A 44 -14.97 17.96 -0.04
CA GLY A 44 -15.53 16.81 0.67
C GLY A 44 -14.58 16.15 1.67
N PRO A 45 -15.03 15.06 2.33
CA PRO A 45 -14.32 14.42 3.44
C PRO A 45 -12.89 13.95 3.10
N GLN A 46 -12.68 13.49 1.87
CA GLN A 46 -11.38 12.99 1.39
C GLN A 46 -10.27 14.05 1.41
N MET A 47 -10.61 15.34 1.51
CA MET A 47 -9.65 16.44 1.54
C MET A 47 -9.40 16.99 2.94
N GLN A 48 -10.05 16.45 3.98
CA GLN A 48 -9.88 16.94 5.37
C GLN A 48 -8.44 16.82 5.85
N THR A 49 -7.74 15.73 5.50
CA THR A 49 -6.31 15.53 5.80
C THR A 49 -5.46 16.67 5.24
N ARG A 50 -5.75 17.14 4.02
CA ARG A 50 -5.03 18.27 3.41
C ARG A 50 -5.33 19.59 4.11
N VAL A 51 -6.58 19.81 4.53
CA VAL A 51 -6.96 20.99 5.32
C VAL A 51 -6.19 21.03 6.63
N ALA A 52 -6.14 19.90 7.36
CA ALA A 52 -5.41 19.78 8.62
C ALA A 52 -3.91 20.04 8.43
N GLN A 53 -3.31 19.52 7.35
CA GLN A 53 -1.90 19.74 7.02
C GLN A 53 -1.59 21.22 6.74
N ILE A 54 -2.39 21.90 5.92
CA ILE A 54 -2.21 23.32 5.61
C ILE A 54 -2.36 24.17 6.88
N ALA A 55 -3.39 23.90 7.68
CA ALA A 55 -3.61 24.60 8.96
C ALA A 55 -2.43 24.39 9.91
N THR A 56 -1.85 23.18 9.96
CA THR A 56 -0.70 22.87 10.82
C THR A 56 0.57 23.57 10.33
N LEU A 57 0.81 23.62 9.01
CA LEU A 57 1.90 24.41 8.43
C LEU A 57 1.75 25.90 8.75
N GLN A 58 0.55 26.46 8.60
CA GLN A 58 0.28 27.86 8.92
C GLN A 58 0.53 28.16 10.40
N ARG A 59 0.10 27.27 11.32
CA ARG A 59 0.42 27.38 12.76
C ARG A 59 1.94 27.36 13.01
N ALA A 60 2.67 26.47 12.33
CA ALA A 60 4.12 26.33 12.51
C ALA A 60 4.90 27.57 12.04
N PHE A 61 4.53 28.18 10.91
CA PHE A 61 5.19 29.39 10.38
C PHE A 61 4.75 30.69 11.06
N SER A 62 3.58 30.69 11.72
CA SER A 62 3.12 31.82 12.54
C SER A 62 3.64 31.78 13.99
N ASP A 63 4.46 30.78 14.33
CA ASP A 63 5.02 30.63 15.68
C ASP A 63 5.97 31.79 16.03
N LYS A 64 5.69 32.44 17.16
CA LYS A 64 6.46 33.57 17.71
C LYS A 64 7.29 33.16 18.94
N SER A 65 7.50 31.86 19.12
CA SER A 65 8.36 31.32 20.18
C SER A 65 9.83 31.74 20.01
N VAL A 66 10.67 31.30 20.95
CA VAL A 66 12.10 31.64 20.99
C VAL A 66 12.79 31.20 19.71
N ARG A 67 13.61 32.09 19.14
CA ARG A 67 14.48 31.82 18.00
C ARG A 67 15.90 31.60 18.50
N PHE A 68 16.60 30.64 17.89
CA PHE A 68 17.91 30.21 18.35
C PHE A 68 19.04 30.75 17.47
N ALA A 69 20.20 31.03 18.06
CA ALA A 69 21.43 31.30 17.34
C ALA A 69 22.12 29.97 16.95
N ALA A 70 23.09 30.03 16.04
CA ALA A 70 23.74 28.83 15.52
C ALA A 70 24.54 28.04 16.57
N ASN A 71 24.94 28.70 17.66
CA ASN A 71 25.68 28.13 18.79
C ASN A 71 24.76 27.58 19.90
N ASP A 72 23.44 27.75 19.80
CA ASP A 72 22.48 27.38 20.84
C ASP A 72 22.03 25.91 20.74
N LEU A 73 22.90 25.04 20.24
CA LEU A 73 22.52 23.70 19.82
C LEU A 73 22.06 22.80 20.98
N GLU A 74 22.73 22.92 22.13
CA GLU A 74 22.35 22.19 23.32
C GLU A 74 21.07 22.75 23.95
N SER A 75 20.97 24.09 24.08
CA SER A 75 19.77 24.76 24.60
C SER A 75 18.51 24.54 23.75
N VAL A 76 18.67 24.16 22.48
CA VAL A 76 17.57 23.70 21.62
C VAL A 76 16.97 22.38 22.09
N VAL A 77 17.73 21.50 22.77
CA VAL A 77 17.25 20.19 23.24
C VAL A 77 16.07 20.31 24.21
N PRO A 78 16.16 21.04 25.35
CA PRO A 78 15.02 21.20 26.24
C PRO A 78 13.87 21.97 25.57
N ALA A 79 14.15 22.89 24.66
CA ALA A 79 13.11 23.57 23.88
C ALA A 79 12.34 22.60 22.95
N ILE A 80 13.04 21.68 22.28
CA ILE A 80 12.41 20.62 21.48
C ILE A 80 11.58 19.71 22.39
N ALA A 81 12.11 19.29 23.55
CA ALA A 81 11.39 18.44 24.47
C ALA A 81 10.07 19.10 24.92
N ARG A 82 10.13 20.37 25.37
CA ARG A 82 8.94 21.16 25.74
C ARG A 82 7.96 21.29 24.59
N TYR A 83 8.45 21.57 23.38
CA TYR A 83 7.61 21.66 22.18
C TYR A 83 6.90 20.34 21.87
N LEU A 84 7.59 19.20 21.97
CA LEU A 84 7.02 17.87 21.71
C LEU A 84 6.04 17.42 22.79
N ILE A 85 6.15 17.93 24.02
CA ILE A 85 5.30 17.56 25.16
C ILE A 85 4.05 18.45 25.26
N ALA A 86 4.19 19.75 25.03
CA ALA A 86 3.09 20.71 25.17
C ALA A 86 1.90 20.28 24.31
N ASP A 87 0.68 20.20 24.86
CA ASP A 87 -0.54 19.82 24.12
C ASP A 87 -0.44 18.53 23.27
N ALA A 88 0.51 17.64 23.60
CA ALA A 88 0.73 16.41 22.86
C ALA A 88 -0.36 15.38 23.19
N ILE A 89 -0.81 14.67 22.16
CA ILE A 89 -1.80 13.59 22.24
C ILE A 89 -1.06 12.26 22.36
N HIS A 90 -0.19 11.93 21.39
CA HIS A 90 0.61 10.71 21.37
C HIS A 90 2.11 10.97 21.37
N GLY A 91 2.55 12.20 21.14
CA GLY A 91 3.96 12.53 20.94
C GLY A 91 4.43 12.21 19.52
N TRP A 92 3.52 12.38 18.55
CA TRP A 92 3.79 12.08 17.15
C TRP A 92 4.22 13.31 16.34
N MET A 93 5.00 13.04 15.30
CA MET A 93 5.38 13.96 14.25
C MET A 93 4.84 13.43 12.92
N PHE A 94 4.27 14.30 12.10
CA PHE A 94 3.74 13.97 10.77
C PHE A 94 4.66 14.50 9.68
N THR A 95 4.78 13.78 8.57
CA THR A 95 5.49 14.30 7.40
C THR A 95 4.78 15.55 6.83
N ALA A 96 5.58 16.54 6.43
CA ALA A 96 5.14 17.88 6.05
C ALA A 96 5.06 18.11 4.53
N SER A 97 5.29 17.08 3.72
CA SER A 97 5.27 17.22 2.26
C SER A 97 3.84 17.41 1.77
N VAL A 98 3.58 18.54 1.11
CA VAL A 98 2.26 18.90 0.55
C VAL A 98 1.88 18.00 -0.63
N ALA A 99 2.87 17.39 -1.30
CA ALA A 99 2.67 16.48 -2.42
C ALA A 99 2.29 15.05 -1.99
N SER A 100 2.48 14.71 -0.71
CA SER A 100 2.24 13.38 -0.17
C SER A 100 1.32 13.44 1.04
N ARG A 101 0.72 12.31 1.37
CA ARG A 101 -0.09 12.20 2.59
C ARG A 101 0.78 12.43 3.84
N PRO A 102 0.27 13.09 4.87
CA PRO A 102 0.96 13.21 6.15
C PRO A 102 0.97 11.85 6.83
N LEU A 103 2.17 11.32 7.06
CA LEU A 103 2.38 10.02 7.71
C LEU A 103 2.95 10.25 9.12
N PRO A 104 2.34 9.69 10.16
CA PRO A 104 2.80 9.86 11.54
C PRO A 104 4.01 8.99 11.87
N TYR A 105 4.83 9.50 12.79
CA TYR A 105 5.94 8.82 13.44
C TYR A 105 5.95 9.18 14.91
N VAL A 106 6.25 8.22 15.79
CA VAL A 106 6.49 8.50 17.21
C VAL A 106 7.94 8.89 17.44
N VAL A 107 8.17 9.92 18.25
CA VAL A 107 9.53 10.25 18.71
C VAL A 107 9.97 9.20 19.72
N THR A 108 11.11 8.53 19.48
CA THR A 108 11.63 7.51 20.39
C THR A 108 12.93 7.90 21.06
N ARG A 109 13.61 8.93 20.56
CA ARG A 109 14.85 9.43 21.15
C ARG A 109 15.10 10.88 20.73
N LEU A 110 15.46 11.70 21.70
CA LEU A 110 16.02 13.04 21.52
C LEU A 110 17.38 13.04 22.22
N ASP A 111 18.43 13.37 21.47
CA ASP A 111 19.80 13.28 21.96
C ASP A 111 20.66 14.40 21.36
N TYR A 112 21.79 14.68 22.01
CA TYR A 112 22.76 15.68 21.60
C TYR A 112 24.16 15.08 21.63
N THR A 113 25.00 15.54 20.72
CA THR A 113 26.42 15.24 20.72
C THR A 113 27.17 16.57 20.65
N PRO A 114 27.98 16.90 21.67
CA PRO A 114 28.73 18.13 21.69
C PRO A 114 29.79 18.15 20.59
N PRO A 115 30.20 19.34 20.12
CA PRO A 115 31.28 19.46 19.15
C PRO A 115 32.58 18.90 19.73
N SER A 116 33.38 18.24 18.89
CA SER A 116 34.73 17.78 19.18
C SER A 116 35.70 18.25 18.09
N ASN A 117 36.99 17.98 18.23
CA ASN A 117 38.00 18.39 17.24
C ASN A 117 37.70 17.86 15.82
N ASP A 118 37.05 16.69 15.71
CA ASP A 118 36.77 16.01 14.44
C ASP A 118 35.27 16.01 14.05
N GLU A 119 34.37 16.41 14.96
CA GLU A 119 32.92 16.38 14.72
C GLU A 119 32.21 17.69 15.11
N THR A 120 31.39 18.20 14.21
CA THR A 120 30.45 19.30 14.51
C THR A 120 29.36 18.81 15.47
N GLY A 121 29.00 19.62 16.47
CA GLY A 121 27.89 19.30 17.38
C GLY A 121 26.56 19.13 16.64
N ARG A 122 25.74 18.16 17.08
CA ARG A 122 24.47 17.79 16.43
C ARG A 122 23.40 17.37 17.44
N VAL A 123 22.15 17.72 17.15
CA VAL A 123 20.97 17.16 17.81
C VAL A 123 20.38 16.06 16.92
N PHE A 124 19.99 14.95 17.55
CA PHE A 124 19.39 13.79 16.90
C PHE A 124 17.97 13.59 17.41
N VAL A 125 17.02 13.39 16.49
CA VAL A 125 15.66 12.97 16.81
C VAL A 125 15.39 11.66 16.08
N GLU A 126 15.22 10.57 16.82
CA GLU A 126 14.81 9.28 16.27
C GLU A 126 13.29 9.19 16.24
N LEU A 127 12.76 8.80 15.09
CA LEU A 127 11.35 8.66 14.78
C LEU A 127 11.07 7.23 14.33
N LYS A 128 10.00 6.61 14.85
CA LYS A 128 9.59 5.25 14.44
C LYS A 128 8.15 5.20 13.97
N ALA A 129 7.90 4.32 13.01
CA ALA A 129 6.56 3.97 12.54
C ALA A 129 6.54 2.52 12.03
N ASN A 130 5.40 1.86 12.10
CA ASN A 130 5.19 0.59 11.40
C ASN A 130 4.78 0.91 9.96
N ALA A 131 5.67 0.67 9.01
CA ALA A 131 5.40 0.85 7.59
C ALA A 131 5.60 -0.48 6.88
N LYS A 132 4.63 -0.86 6.03
CA LYS A 132 4.73 -2.05 5.18
C LYS A 132 5.03 -3.33 5.98
N GLY A 133 4.39 -3.47 7.15
CA GLY A 133 4.52 -4.64 8.03
C GLY A 133 5.74 -4.65 8.95
N ALA A 134 6.66 -3.67 8.85
CA ALA A 134 7.88 -3.60 9.65
C ALA A 134 7.98 -2.28 10.42
N VAL A 135 8.59 -2.32 11.61
CA VAL A 135 8.98 -1.08 12.31
C VAL A 135 10.19 -0.50 11.60
N THR A 136 10.02 0.72 11.10
CA THR A 136 11.07 1.51 10.46
C THR A 136 11.50 2.63 11.41
N SER A 137 12.78 3.00 11.33
CA SER A 137 13.34 4.13 12.09
C SER A 137 13.91 5.16 11.12
N THR A 138 13.67 6.43 11.41
CA THR A 138 14.22 7.58 10.71
C THR A 138 14.87 8.51 11.73
N THR A 139 16.06 9.02 11.40
CA THR A 139 16.79 9.92 12.30
C THR A 139 16.94 11.29 11.67
N LEU A 140 16.37 12.31 12.31
CA LEU A 140 16.61 13.70 11.97
C LEU A 140 17.91 14.15 12.62
N ARG A 141 18.80 14.74 11.82
CA ARG A 141 20.02 15.39 12.29
C ARG A 141 19.85 16.88 12.16
N ILE A 142 20.01 17.61 13.25
CA ILE A 142 19.89 19.07 13.31
C ILE A 142 21.26 19.65 13.68
N SER A 143 21.75 20.57 12.86
CA SER A 143 23.04 21.25 13.03
C SER A 143 22.86 22.74 13.36
N GLY A 144 23.93 23.39 13.82
CA GLY A 144 23.89 24.79 14.26
C GLY A 144 23.40 25.75 13.18
N GLY A 145 23.85 25.56 11.94
CA GLY A 145 23.37 26.37 10.81
C GLY A 145 21.87 26.22 10.53
N GLU A 146 21.26 25.10 10.92
CA GLU A 146 19.85 24.82 10.62
C GLU A 146 18.89 25.41 11.65
N ILE A 147 19.37 25.69 12.87
CA ILE A 147 18.59 26.32 13.94
C ILE A 147 18.67 27.84 13.91
N ALA A 148 19.68 28.41 13.23
CA ALA A 148 19.95 29.84 13.22
C ALA A 148 18.74 30.66 12.75
N GLY A 149 18.27 31.54 13.64
CA GLY A 149 17.14 32.43 13.41
C GLY A 149 15.78 31.75 13.34
N LYS A 150 15.65 30.46 13.71
CA LYS A 150 14.39 29.71 13.60
C LYS A 150 13.80 29.32 14.94
N THR A 151 12.48 29.16 14.97
CA THR A 151 11.76 28.50 16.07
C THR A 151 11.86 26.97 15.96
N VAL A 152 11.50 26.23 17.02
CA VAL A 152 11.44 24.75 16.97
C VAL A 152 10.48 24.26 15.88
N ALA A 153 9.32 24.90 15.74
CA ALA A 153 8.35 24.55 14.72
C ALA A 153 8.92 24.72 13.29
N GLU A 154 9.60 25.83 13.03
CA GLU A 154 10.28 26.10 11.75
C GLU A 154 11.44 25.13 11.49
N ILE A 155 12.19 24.72 12.52
CA ILE A 155 13.26 23.73 12.41
C ILE A 155 12.69 22.39 11.92
N PHE A 156 11.62 21.89 12.54
CA PHE A 156 10.98 20.64 12.11
C PHE A 156 10.32 20.76 10.74
N ALA A 157 9.62 21.87 10.47
CA ALA A 157 9.00 22.10 9.16
C ALA A 157 10.04 22.09 8.03
N ALA A 158 11.21 22.72 8.25
CA ALA A 158 12.34 22.68 7.32
C ALA A 158 12.93 21.26 7.14
N LYS A 159 12.79 20.39 8.14
CA LYS A 159 13.14 18.97 8.08
C LYS A 159 12.04 18.08 7.49
N GLY A 160 10.92 18.67 7.07
CA GLY A 160 9.80 17.95 6.49
C GLY A 160 8.90 17.27 7.52
N PHE A 161 8.85 17.77 8.76
CA PHE A 161 8.00 17.26 9.82
C PHE A 161 7.18 18.36 10.50
N LEU A 162 5.98 18.01 10.94
CA LEU A 162 5.08 18.84 11.72
C LEU A 162 4.71 18.11 12.99
N LYS A 163 4.47 18.86 14.05
CA LYS A 163 3.92 18.29 15.27
C LYS A 163 2.47 17.87 15.04
N GLU A 164 2.06 16.81 15.73
CA GLU A 164 0.66 16.39 15.77
C GLU A 164 -0.29 17.54 16.16
N THR A 165 -1.50 17.46 15.62
CA THR A 165 -2.62 18.33 15.96
C THR A 165 -3.87 17.46 16.11
N PRO A 166 -4.90 17.89 16.87
CA PRO A 166 -6.15 17.15 16.98
C PRO A 166 -6.76 16.81 15.62
N GLU A 167 -6.63 17.73 14.65
CA GLU A 167 -7.16 17.53 13.30
C GLU A 167 -6.37 16.47 12.50
N LEU A 168 -5.04 16.44 12.62
CA LEU A 168 -4.20 15.41 11.99
C LEU A 168 -4.42 14.04 12.62
N ILE A 169 -4.55 13.97 13.95
CA ILE A 169 -4.79 12.73 14.67
C ILE A 169 -6.16 12.15 14.29
N ALA A 170 -7.22 12.98 14.31
CA ALA A 170 -8.56 12.51 13.93
C ALA A 170 -8.60 11.97 12.48
N ALA A 171 -7.97 12.67 11.53
CA ALA A 171 -7.88 12.22 10.14
C ALA A 171 -7.09 10.90 10.01
N TYR A 172 -6.02 10.74 10.81
CA TYR A 172 -5.25 9.51 10.87
C TYR A 172 -6.08 8.35 11.45
N GLU A 173 -6.78 8.56 12.56
CA GLU A 173 -7.56 7.51 13.25
C GLU A 173 -8.68 6.96 12.35
N GLU A 174 -9.34 7.80 11.55
CA GLU A 174 -10.30 7.35 10.55
C GLU A 174 -9.65 6.40 9.52
N THR A 175 -8.47 6.80 9.04
CA THR A 175 -7.70 6.02 8.06
C THR A 175 -7.18 4.70 8.67
N GLU A 176 -6.74 4.73 9.92
CA GLU A 176 -6.29 3.56 10.67
C GLU A 176 -7.44 2.58 10.93
N ALA A 177 -8.63 3.07 11.29
CA ALA A 177 -9.81 2.22 11.46
C ALA A 177 -10.15 1.47 10.16
N ARG A 178 -10.10 2.17 9.02
CA ARG A 178 -10.28 1.58 7.69
C ARG A 178 -9.23 0.52 7.38
N TYR A 179 -7.97 0.80 7.71
CA TYR A 179 -6.88 -0.16 7.58
C TYR A 179 -7.14 -1.45 8.33
N PHE A 180 -7.48 -1.39 9.61
CA PHE A 180 -7.77 -2.60 10.38
C PHE A 180 -9.03 -3.33 9.87
N ALA A 181 -10.05 -2.61 9.41
CA ALA A 181 -11.25 -3.20 8.84
C ALA A 181 -11.01 -3.94 7.52
N TRP A 182 -10.03 -3.52 6.72
CA TRP A 182 -9.75 -4.08 5.39
C TRP A 182 -8.60 -5.06 5.36
N ARG A 183 -7.58 -4.86 6.21
CA ARG A 183 -6.37 -5.68 6.26
C ARG A 183 -6.68 -7.17 6.42
N GLY A 184 -7.64 -7.52 7.27
CA GLY A 184 -8.02 -8.92 7.53
C GLY A 184 -8.90 -9.56 6.45
N ARG A 185 -9.30 -8.82 5.40
CA ARG A 185 -10.15 -9.33 4.31
C ARG A 185 -9.31 -10.02 3.24
N TYR A 186 -8.65 -11.12 3.61
CA TYR A 186 -7.79 -11.88 2.69
C TYR A 186 -8.60 -12.37 1.47
N GLY A 187 -8.02 -12.26 0.27
CA GLY A 187 -8.68 -12.63 -0.98
C GLY A 187 -9.74 -11.64 -1.48
N ALA A 188 -10.09 -10.61 -0.71
CA ALA A 188 -11.06 -9.61 -1.16
C ALA A 188 -10.49 -8.71 -2.26
N GLN A 189 -11.33 -8.38 -3.25
CA GLN A 189 -10.98 -7.48 -4.34
C GLN A 189 -11.25 -6.01 -3.97
N PHE A 190 -10.36 -5.13 -4.43
CA PHE A 190 -10.43 -3.68 -4.28
C PHE A 190 -10.20 -3.01 -5.64
N SER A 191 -10.82 -1.85 -5.80
CA SER A 191 -10.56 -0.90 -6.88
C SER A 191 -9.49 0.09 -6.41
N GLY A 192 -8.37 0.17 -7.12
CA GLY A 192 -7.25 1.06 -6.79
C GLY A 192 -7.10 2.24 -7.76
N ARG A 193 -6.79 3.44 -7.25
CA ARG A 193 -6.42 4.61 -8.05
C ARG A 193 -5.22 5.33 -7.43
N GLY A 194 -4.40 6.00 -8.23
CA GLY A 194 -3.19 6.65 -7.75
C GLY A 194 -1.97 5.77 -7.87
N THR A 195 -1.21 5.58 -6.78
CA THR A 195 0.10 4.92 -6.83
C THR A 195 0.26 3.85 -5.74
N GLY A 196 0.90 2.75 -6.08
CA GLY A 196 1.38 1.74 -5.14
C GLY A 196 2.91 1.69 -5.11
N PHE A 197 3.47 1.05 -4.09
CA PHE A 197 4.90 0.78 -4.05
C PHE A 197 5.19 -0.67 -4.43
N TYR A 198 6.02 -0.88 -5.45
CA TYR A 198 6.42 -2.22 -5.85
C TYR A 198 7.12 -2.96 -4.71
N THR A 199 6.86 -4.28 -4.63
CA THR A 199 7.59 -5.21 -3.78
C THR A 199 7.67 -6.54 -4.49
N ASP A 200 8.78 -7.24 -4.29
CA ASP A 200 8.90 -8.64 -4.71
C ASP A 200 7.93 -9.52 -3.92
N ASP A 201 7.65 -10.71 -4.46
CA ASP A 201 6.88 -11.74 -3.75
C ASP A 201 7.56 -12.03 -2.39
N PRO A 202 6.85 -11.83 -1.26
CA PRO A 202 7.42 -12.04 0.07
C PRO A 202 7.97 -13.46 0.31
N ASN A 203 7.54 -14.44 -0.48
CA ASN A 203 8.00 -15.83 -0.40
C ASN A 203 9.07 -16.19 -1.45
N SER A 204 9.40 -15.30 -2.38
CA SER A 204 10.44 -15.58 -3.39
C SER A 204 11.85 -15.45 -2.79
N SER A 205 12.69 -16.46 -3.02
CA SER A 205 14.14 -16.41 -2.74
C SER A 205 14.93 -15.70 -3.85
N HIS A 206 14.32 -15.46 -5.01
CA HIS A 206 14.89 -14.74 -6.14
C HIS A 206 14.45 -13.28 -6.10
N ARG A 207 15.41 -12.36 -5.92
CA ARG A 207 15.19 -10.92 -6.11
C ARG A 207 15.34 -10.61 -7.59
N ASP A 208 14.26 -10.15 -8.21
CA ASP A 208 14.32 -9.70 -9.60
C ASP A 208 14.89 -8.28 -9.63
N THR A 209 16.09 -8.12 -10.19
CA THR A 209 16.89 -6.90 -10.07
C THR A 209 16.47 -5.75 -10.98
N ASP A 210 15.48 -5.97 -11.86
CA ASP A 210 15.13 -5.05 -12.94
C ASP A 210 14.40 -3.76 -12.49
N TRP A 211 13.79 -3.73 -11.31
CA TRP A 211 12.96 -2.60 -10.85
C TRP A 211 13.65 -1.60 -9.88
N SER A 212 14.96 -1.74 -9.67
CA SER A 212 15.74 -1.04 -8.63
C SER A 212 15.89 0.49 -8.74
N ARG A 213 15.08 1.21 -9.54
CA ARG A 213 15.24 2.68 -9.72
C ARG A 213 14.00 3.53 -9.53
N LYS A 214 12.78 2.97 -9.52
CA LYS A 214 11.57 3.70 -9.10
C LYS A 214 10.57 2.74 -8.45
N ASP A 215 10.54 2.73 -7.12
CA ASP A 215 9.67 1.88 -6.29
C ASP A 215 8.18 2.23 -6.37
N VAL A 216 7.76 3.14 -7.27
CA VAL A 216 6.38 3.68 -7.34
C VAL A 216 5.76 3.28 -8.66
N VAL A 217 4.63 2.58 -8.58
CA VAL A 217 3.83 2.10 -9.71
C VAL A 217 2.52 2.88 -9.75
N VAL A 218 2.17 3.44 -10.91
CA VAL A 218 0.85 4.02 -11.13
C VAL A 218 -0.15 2.87 -11.27
N LEU A 219 -1.18 2.84 -10.42
CA LEU A 219 -2.13 1.73 -10.37
C LEU A 219 -2.93 1.61 -11.66
N SER A 220 -3.34 2.73 -12.26
CA SER A 220 -4.00 2.71 -13.57
C SER A 220 -3.64 3.95 -14.38
N SER A 221 -3.13 3.74 -15.59
CA SER A 221 -2.81 4.79 -16.55
C SER A 221 -3.96 5.09 -17.52
N GLY A 222 -4.92 4.18 -17.67
CA GLY A 222 -6.01 4.24 -18.65
C GLY A 222 -7.28 4.96 -18.18
N GLY A 223 -7.25 5.63 -17.03
CA GLY A 223 -8.41 6.34 -16.44
C GLY A 223 -9.43 5.45 -15.72
N GLY A 224 -9.29 4.11 -15.82
CA GLY A 224 -10.02 3.15 -15.00
C GLY A 224 -9.46 2.99 -13.58
N ALA A 225 -10.07 2.11 -12.79
CA ALA A 225 -9.49 1.66 -11.52
C ALA A 225 -8.72 0.35 -11.75
N ALA A 226 -7.61 0.18 -11.06
CA ALA A 226 -6.87 -1.07 -11.02
C ALA A 226 -7.65 -2.12 -10.22
N ARG A 227 -7.61 -3.37 -10.65
CA ARG A 227 -8.15 -4.49 -9.87
C ARG A 227 -7.05 -5.07 -8.98
N LEU A 228 -7.27 -5.00 -7.67
CA LEU A 228 -6.31 -5.40 -6.65
C LEU A 228 -6.90 -6.48 -5.76
N VAL A 229 -6.12 -7.48 -5.36
CA VAL A 229 -6.54 -8.48 -4.37
C VAL A 229 -5.71 -8.34 -3.10
N ASN A 230 -6.37 -8.30 -1.95
CA ASN A 230 -5.67 -8.27 -0.66
C ASN A 230 -5.03 -9.64 -0.40
N ASP A 231 -3.70 -9.66 -0.36
CA ASP A 231 -2.91 -10.88 -0.16
C ASP A 231 -2.03 -10.81 1.09
N GLU A 232 -2.47 -10.08 2.09
CA GLU A 232 -1.76 -9.92 3.37
C GLU A 232 -1.37 -11.23 4.04
N SER A 233 -2.14 -12.31 3.81
CA SER A 233 -1.87 -13.64 4.37
C SER A 233 -0.53 -14.26 3.93
N ILE A 234 0.10 -13.75 2.85
CA ILE A 234 1.40 -14.25 2.40
C ILE A 234 2.58 -13.77 3.25
N LEU A 235 2.40 -12.71 4.05
CA LEU A 235 3.49 -12.17 4.86
C LEU A 235 3.89 -13.15 5.98
N THR A 236 5.14 -13.60 5.94
CA THR A 236 5.69 -14.54 6.92
C THR A 236 6.04 -13.89 8.26
N ALA A 237 6.38 -12.60 8.26
CA ALA A 237 6.75 -11.86 9.45
C ALA A 237 6.14 -10.46 9.43
N ARG A 238 5.59 -10.05 10.58
CA ARG A 238 5.06 -8.71 10.78
C ARG A 238 5.37 -8.24 12.20
N ALA A 239 5.70 -6.97 12.35
CA ALA A 239 5.88 -6.38 13.66
C ALA A 239 4.52 -6.31 14.38
N LEU A 240 4.37 -7.11 15.44
CA LEU A 240 3.17 -7.16 16.29
C LEU A 240 3.27 -6.22 17.48
N THR A 241 4.49 -5.94 17.95
CA THR A 241 4.74 -5.01 19.06
C THR A 241 4.78 -3.58 18.53
N LEU A 242 3.76 -2.80 18.87
CA LEU A 242 3.62 -1.39 18.50
C LEU A 242 3.80 -0.47 19.72
N GLU A 243 4.49 -0.95 20.74
CA GLU A 243 4.77 -0.21 21.96
C GLU A 243 6.27 -0.03 22.17
N VAL A 244 6.64 1.15 22.65
CA VAL A 244 8.00 1.50 23.08
C VAL A 244 7.95 2.11 24.49
N THR A 245 9.12 2.30 25.10
CA THR A 245 9.23 2.75 26.50
C THR A 245 8.63 4.13 26.77
N GLY A 246 8.57 5.00 25.75
CA GLY A 246 8.21 6.41 25.89
C GLY A 246 9.33 7.29 26.48
N ASP A 247 10.48 6.70 26.87
CA ASP A 247 11.62 7.45 27.40
C ASP A 247 12.48 8.00 26.26
N ILE A 248 12.11 9.20 25.78
CA ILE A 248 12.82 9.85 24.68
C ILE A 248 14.10 10.58 25.13
N LEU A 249 14.26 10.92 26.41
CA LEU A 249 15.37 11.74 26.94
C LEU A 249 16.41 10.93 27.74
N GLY A 250 16.12 9.69 28.10
CA GLY A 250 16.98 8.90 28.98
C GLY A 250 18.39 8.61 28.44
N GLN A 251 18.61 8.67 27.12
CA GLN A 251 19.98 8.57 26.59
C GLN A 251 20.78 9.86 26.76
N TYR A 252 20.16 11.01 26.55
CA TYR A 252 20.78 12.32 26.79
C TYR A 252 21.22 12.44 28.25
N LEU A 253 20.31 12.18 29.18
CA LEU A 253 20.56 12.33 30.63
C LEU A 253 21.66 11.38 31.13
N ARG A 254 21.70 10.14 30.60
CA ARG A 254 22.79 9.19 30.92
C ARG A 254 24.17 9.66 30.45
N LYS A 255 24.24 10.50 29.39
CA LYS A 255 25.49 11.08 28.91
C LYS A 255 25.85 12.35 29.69
N ALA A 256 24.88 13.22 29.95
CA ALA A 256 25.04 14.44 30.73
C ALA A 256 25.61 14.14 32.12
N ALA A 257 25.02 13.16 32.82
CA ALA A 257 25.51 12.71 34.13
C ALA A 257 26.95 12.17 34.15
N LYS A 258 27.57 11.90 32.99
CA LYS A 258 28.94 11.37 32.85
C LYS A 258 29.94 12.38 32.27
N SER A 259 29.50 13.57 31.87
CA SER A 259 30.33 14.51 31.11
C SER A 259 29.97 15.96 31.43
N ASN A 260 30.98 16.77 31.72
CA ASN A 260 30.83 18.21 31.95
C ASN A 260 30.65 19.03 30.64
N LEU A 261 30.33 18.37 29.52
CA LEU A 261 30.07 19.00 28.23
C LEU A 261 28.57 19.18 27.97
N TYR A 262 27.75 19.02 29.01
CA TYR A 262 26.30 19.14 28.96
C TYR A 262 25.86 20.11 30.05
N ASP A 263 25.48 21.31 29.65
CA ASP A 263 25.03 22.40 30.52
C ASP A 263 23.50 22.39 30.73
N ALA A 264 22.73 21.69 29.90
CA ALA A 264 21.26 21.68 29.94
C ALA A 264 20.64 20.47 30.69
N GLU A 265 21.40 19.79 31.55
CA GLU A 265 20.92 18.59 32.27
C GLU A 265 19.65 18.86 33.08
N GLU A 266 19.64 19.93 33.89
CA GLU A 266 18.51 20.27 34.78
C GLU A 266 17.21 20.54 33.98
N GLU A 267 17.28 21.36 32.94
CA GLU A 267 16.11 21.66 32.09
C GLU A 267 15.56 20.43 31.35
N VAL A 268 16.44 19.48 30.99
CA VAL A 268 16.04 18.25 30.33
C VAL A 268 15.41 17.27 31.32
N GLU A 269 15.89 17.22 32.57
CA GLU A 269 15.26 16.43 33.63
C GLU A 269 13.86 16.96 33.96
N GLU A 270 13.68 18.28 34.03
CA GLU A 270 12.37 18.92 34.17
C GLU A 270 11.43 18.55 33.01
N SER A 271 11.94 18.60 31.78
CA SER A 271 11.18 18.22 30.59
C SER A 271 10.79 16.73 30.62
N LYS A 272 11.68 15.86 31.08
CA LYS A 272 11.38 14.43 31.25
C LYS A 272 10.32 14.19 32.32
N ALA A 273 10.36 14.92 33.43
CA ALA A 273 9.35 14.83 34.49
C ALA A 273 7.96 15.30 34.01
N ALA A 274 7.91 16.18 33.01
CA ALA A 274 6.66 16.63 32.40
C ALA A 274 6.03 15.61 31.41
N ILE A 275 6.74 14.54 31.04
CA ILE A 275 6.20 13.49 30.15
C ILE A 275 5.12 12.69 30.89
N ARG A 276 3.87 12.82 30.41
CA ARG A 276 2.73 12.06 30.96
C ARG A 276 2.89 10.57 30.63
N PRO A 277 2.45 9.65 31.52
CA PRO A 277 2.43 8.22 31.23
C PRO A 277 1.68 7.90 29.92
N GLY A 278 2.28 7.05 29.07
CA GLY A 278 1.72 6.67 27.77
C GLY A 278 2.00 7.64 26.63
N LEU A 279 2.63 8.79 26.89
CA LEU A 279 3.13 9.66 25.82
C LEU A 279 4.38 9.02 25.18
N PHE A 280 4.54 9.17 23.86
CA PHE A 280 5.63 8.58 23.07
C PHE A 280 5.71 7.04 23.10
N SER A 281 4.71 6.34 23.67
CA SER A 281 4.76 4.87 23.79
C SER A 281 4.14 4.13 22.62
N ARG A 282 3.21 4.74 21.87
CA ARG A 282 2.49 4.11 20.76
C ARG A 282 3.21 4.35 19.43
N ILE A 283 3.62 3.28 18.75
CA ILE A 283 4.13 3.35 17.37
C ILE A 283 2.93 3.47 16.40
N PRO A 284 2.85 4.53 15.58
CA PRO A 284 1.81 4.64 14.57
C PRO A 284 2.02 3.64 13.42
N ILE A 285 0.93 3.27 12.75
CA ILE A 285 0.97 2.41 11.57
C ILE A 285 0.74 3.26 10.33
N HIS A 286 1.56 3.08 9.30
CA HIS A 286 1.27 3.63 7.99
C HIS A 286 0.28 2.71 7.26
N PRO A 287 -0.92 3.19 6.89
CA PRO A 287 -2.02 2.39 6.33
C PRO A 287 -1.79 1.79 4.93
N TYR A 288 -0.70 1.02 4.75
CA TYR A 288 -0.41 0.28 3.52
C TYR A 288 -0.77 -1.19 3.69
N ILE A 289 -1.57 -1.70 2.75
CA ILE A 289 -1.94 -3.12 2.65
C ILE A 289 -1.15 -3.72 1.50
N LEU A 290 -0.66 -4.95 1.69
CA LEU A 290 -0.06 -5.72 0.61
C LEU A 290 -1.16 -6.21 -0.35
N MET A 291 -1.10 -5.73 -1.58
CA MET A 291 -2.06 -6.05 -2.64
C MET A 291 -1.35 -6.74 -3.79
N PHE A 292 -2.04 -7.65 -4.46
CA PHE A 292 -1.63 -8.16 -5.76
C PHE A 292 -2.39 -7.44 -6.88
N HIS A 293 -1.67 -6.95 -7.88
CA HIS A 293 -2.27 -6.28 -9.04
C HIS A 293 -2.67 -7.31 -10.10
N LEU A 294 -3.97 -7.45 -10.37
CA LEU A 294 -4.47 -8.50 -11.28
C LEU A 294 -4.09 -8.30 -12.74
N ASP A 295 -3.89 -7.08 -13.22
CA ASP A 295 -3.43 -6.85 -14.61
C ASP A 295 -1.89 -6.87 -14.77
N LEU A 296 -1.15 -6.32 -13.80
CA LEU A 296 0.32 -6.24 -13.85
C LEU A 296 1.04 -7.48 -13.30
N HIS A 297 0.32 -8.35 -12.58
CA HIS A 297 0.83 -9.56 -11.94
C HIS A 297 1.94 -9.33 -10.89
N HIS A 298 1.96 -8.17 -10.25
CA HIS A 298 2.96 -7.80 -9.24
C HIS A 298 2.35 -7.51 -7.87
N TYR A 299 3.14 -7.69 -6.81
CA TYR A 299 2.77 -7.23 -5.47
C TYR A 299 3.09 -5.74 -5.30
N LEU A 300 2.15 -5.03 -4.68
CA LEU A 300 2.24 -3.61 -4.42
C LEU A 300 1.79 -3.33 -2.98
N TRP A 301 2.48 -2.43 -2.29
CA TRP A 301 1.97 -1.79 -1.09
C TRP A 301 1.10 -0.61 -1.49
N VAL A 302 -0.20 -0.69 -1.21
CA VAL A 302 -1.16 0.35 -1.59
C VAL A 302 -1.78 0.95 -0.35
N HIS A 303 -1.86 2.28 -0.32
CA HIS A 303 -2.45 3.00 0.81
C HIS A 303 -3.98 2.85 0.81
N VAL A 304 -4.61 2.71 1.97
CA VAL A 304 -6.07 2.51 2.05
C VAL A 304 -6.92 3.66 1.50
N GLU A 305 -6.38 4.88 1.45
CA GLU A 305 -7.07 6.01 0.80
C GLU A 305 -7.04 5.94 -0.73
N ASP A 306 -6.14 5.15 -1.32
CA ASP A 306 -6.05 4.91 -2.77
C ASP A 306 -6.94 3.74 -3.22
N MET A 307 -7.69 3.14 -2.29
CA MET A 307 -8.49 1.95 -2.54
C MET A 307 -9.90 2.08 -2.02
N GLU A 308 -10.80 1.37 -2.68
CA GLU A 308 -12.17 1.13 -2.23
C GLU A 308 -12.55 -0.33 -2.50
N PRO A 309 -13.46 -0.93 -1.71
CA PRO A 309 -13.95 -2.26 -2.00
C PRO A 309 -14.49 -2.35 -3.43
N TYR A 310 -14.15 -3.43 -4.14
CA TYR A 310 -14.64 -3.61 -5.50
C TYR A 310 -16.16 -3.82 -5.52
N ALA A 311 -16.85 -3.06 -6.36
CA ALA A 311 -18.29 -3.17 -6.53
C ALA A 311 -18.61 -4.16 -7.65
N TYR A 312 -18.84 -5.42 -7.28
CA TYR A 312 -19.22 -6.47 -8.22
C TYR A 312 -20.57 -6.18 -8.89
N GLN A 313 -20.72 -6.61 -10.14
CA GLN A 313 -21.88 -6.37 -10.99
C GLN A 313 -22.58 -7.68 -11.38
N PRO A 314 -23.29 -8.35 -10.45
CA PRO A 314 -23.95 -9.63 -10.73
C PRO A 314 -25.02 -9.51 -11.83
N ASN A 315 -25.59 -8.32 -12.03
CA ASN A 315 -26.56 -8.03 -13.10
C ASN A 315 -25.97 -8.20 -14.52
N LEU A 316 -24.65 -8.34 -14.67
CA LEU A 316 -24.03 -8.67 -15.96
C LEU A 316 -24.50 -10.02 -16.52
N ARG A 317 -25.04 -10.90 -15.65
CA ARG A 317 -25.71 -12.14 -16.06
C ARG A 317 -26.74 -11.92 -17.16
N GLU A 318 -27.53 -10.85 -17.10
CA GLU A 318 -28.60 -10.57 -18.07
C GLU A 318 -28.08 -10.28 -19.48
N LYS A 319 -26.81 -9.92 -19.61
CA LYS A 319 -26.15 -9.64 -20.89
C LYS A 319 -25.46 -10.88 -21.48
N LEU A 320 -25.28 -11.93 -20.69
CA LEU A 320 -24.65 -13.17 -21.13
C LEU A 320 -25.71 -14.08 -21.74
N VAL A 321 -25.61 -14.31 -23.04
CA VAL A 321 -26.49 -15.23 -23.77
C VAL A 321 -25.78 -16.57 -23.92
N LEU A 322 -26.16 -17.53 -23.10
CA LEU A 322 -25.73 -18.93 -23.19
C LEU A 322 -26.96 -19.85 -23.30
N PRO A 323 -26.80 -21.04 -23.90
CA PRO A 323 -27.78 -22.11 -23.78
C PRO A 323 -28.20 -22.37 -22.32
N GLU A 324 -29.48 -22.64 -22.09
CA GLU A 324 -30.03 -22.87 -20.74
C GLU A 324 -29.29 -24.01 -20.01
N GLU A 325 -29.04 -25.14 -20.69
CA GLU A 325 -28.33 -26.30 -20.11
C GLU A 325 -26.94 -25.94 -19.58
N GLN A 326 -26.19 -25.10 -20.30
CA GLN A 326 -24.85 -24.67 -19.91
C GLN A 326 -24.91 -23.67 -18.75
N THR A 327 -25.93 -22.81 -18.74
CA THR A 327 -26.14 -21.81 -17.67
C THR A 327 -26.50 -22.51 -16.36
N ASP A 328 -27.43 -23.46 -16.40
CA ASP A 328 -27.88 -24.22 -15.24
C ASP A 328 -26.74 -25.04 -14.62
N LEU A 329 -25.89 -25.66 -15.45
CA LEU A 329 -24.71 -26.40 -14.99
C LEU A 329 -23.76 -25.52 -14.20
N ILE A 330 -23.41 -24.34 -14.72
CA ILE A 330 -22.46 -23.46 -14.04
C ILE A 330 -23.10 -22.83 -12.79
N ASP A 331 -24.41 -22.54 -12.81
CA ASP A 331 -25.14 -22.08 -11.64
C ASP A 331 -25.11 -23.12 -10.50
N ILE A 332 -25.29 -24.41 -10.81
CA ILE A 332 -25.17 -25.49 -9.82
C ILE A 332 -23.74 -25.54 -9.26
N LEU A 333 -22.74 -25.48 -10.14
CA LEU A 333 -21.33 -25.56 -9.75
C LEU A 333 -20.89 -24.37 -8.90
N THR A 334 -21.43 -23.19 -9.16
CA THR A 334 -21.13 -21.96 -8.40
C THR A 334 -21.88 -21.90 -7.08
N ALA A 335 -23.11 -22.43 -7.02
CA ALA A 335 -23.90 -22.50 -5.78
C ALA A 335 -23.28 -23.44 -4.73
N GLU A 336 -22.60 -24.49 -5.16
CA GLU A 336 -21.92 -25.44 -4.27
C GLU A 336 -20.45 -25.07 -3.99
N MET A 337 -19.93 -23.96 -4.52
CA MET A 337 -18.49 -23.64 -4.44
C MET A 337 -17.99 -23.51 -2.99
N ASP A 338 -18.77 -22.94 -2.08
CA ASP A 338 -18.40 -22.85 -0.65
C ASP A 338 -18.45 -24.23 0.06
N VAL A 339 -19.22 -25.18 -0.46
CA VAL A 339 -19.32 -26.57 0.05
C VAL A 339 -18.24 -27.47 -0.57
N LEU A 340 -17.88 -27.23 -1.83
CA LEU A 340 -16.83 -27.94 -2.58
C LEU A 340 -15.42 -27.53 -2.14
N MET A 341 -15.24 -26.33 -1.56
CA MET A 341 -14.00 -25.92 -0.92
C MET A 341 -13.68 -26.72 0.35
N ASP A 342 -14.69 -27.28 1.03
CA ASP A 342 -14.50 -28.21 2.15
C ASP A 342 -14.33 -29.63 1.59
N ASP A 343 -13.11 -30.16 1.67
CA ASP A 343 -12.76 -31.50 1.16
C ASP A 343 -13.71 -32.60 1.71
N ILE A 344 -14.61 -33.10 0.86
CA ILE A 344 -15.49 -34.25 1.19
C ILE A 344 -14.66 -35.55 1.37
N VAL A 345 -13.49 -35.65 0.71
CA VAL A 345 -12.52 -36.73 0.85
C VAL A 345 -11.10 -36.16 0.84
N ALA A 346 -10.32 -36.39 1.90
CA ALA A 346 -8.93 -35.94 2.00
C ALA A 346 -8.10 -36.42 0.78
N GLY A 347 -7.65 -35.48 -0.05
CA GLY A 347 -6.79 -35.74 -1.21
C GLY A 347 -7.50 -36.03 -2.54
N LYS A 348 -8.83 -35.89 -2.64
CA LYS A 348 -9.54 -35.77 -3.92
C LYS A 348 -10.20 -34.39 -3.99
N SER A 349 -9.62 -33.52 -4.81
CA SER A 349 -10.09 -32.14 -5.01
C SER A 349 -11.50 -32.10 -5.58
N GLY A 350 -12.36 -31.25 -5.02
CA GLY A 350 -13.66 -30.87 -5.57
C GLY A 350 -13.57 -29.76 -6.62
N GLY A 351 -12.40 -29.58 -7.24
CA GLY A 351 -12.14 -28.52 -8.20
C GLY A 351 -13.03 -28.62 -9.43
N THR A 352 -13.70 -27.52 -9.76
CA THR A 352 -14.57 -27.44 -10.93
C THR A 352 -13.79 -26.84 -12.09
N THR A 353 -13.58 -27.62 -13.14
CA THR A 353 -12.98 -27.14 -14.39
C THR A 353 -14.04 -27.01 -15.47
N VAL A 354 -14.12 -25.82 -16.06
CA VAL A 354 -15.00 -25.46 -17.19
C VAL A 354 -14.13 -25.14 -18.40
N LEU A 355 -14.38 -25.83 -19.51
CA LEU A 355 -13.68 -25.59 -20.77
C LEU A 355 -14.59 -24.82 -21.73
N CYS A 356 -14.22 -23.59 -22.06
CA CYS A 356 -14.87 -22.79 -23.09
C CYS A 356 -14.15 -23.00 -24.42
N ALA A 357 -14.80 -23.64 -25.39
CA ALA A 357 -14.22 -24.00 -26.67
C ALA A 357 -15.07 -23.47 -27.82
N GLY A 358 -14.47 -22.68 -28.72
CA GLY A 358 -15.24 -22.01 -29.76
C GLY A 358 -14.39 -21.14 -30.68
N PRO A 359 -14.93 -20.66 -31.80
CA PRO A 359 -14.27 -19.64 -32.62
C PRO A 359 -13.90 -18.37 -31.82
N PRO A 360 -12.92 -17.57 -32.26
CA PRO A 360 -12.61 -16.30 -31.62
C PRO A 360 -13.83 -15.36 -31.68
N GLY A 361 -14.03 -14.57 -30.62
CA GLY A 361 -15.09 -13.55 -30.57
C GLY A 361 -16.46 -14.02 -30.06
N VAL A 362 -16.64 -15.29 -29.69
CA VAL A 362 -17.92 -15.82 -29.17
C VAL A 362 -18.14 -15.60 -27.67
N GLY A 363 -17.28 -14.81 -27.01
CA GLY A 363 -17.45 -14.46 -25.59
C GLY A 363 -16.89 -15.46 -24.57
N LYS A 364 -15.98 -16.37 -24.95
CA LYS A 364 -15.36 -17.36 -24.03
C LYS A 364 -14.75 -16.73 -22.77
N THR A 365 -13.93 -15.70 -22.95
CA THR A 365 -13.30 -14.93 -21.87
C THR A 365 -14.36 -14.16 -21.07
N LEU A 366 -15.36 -13.60 -21.77
CA LEU A 366 -16.46 -12.86 -21.16
C LEU A 366 -17.30 -13.74 -20.24
N THR A 367 -17.49 -15.02 -20.56
CA THR A 367 -18.18 -15.98 -19.69
C THR A 367 -17.53 -16.03 -18.32
N ALA A 368 -16.21 -16.22 -18.25
CA ALA A 368 -15.48 -16.26 -16.97
C ALA A 368 -15.55 -14.92 -16.22
N GLU A 369 -15.46 -13.79 -16.93
CA GLU A 369 -15.60 -12.45 -16.35
C GLU A 369 -16.98 -12.24 -15.71
N VAL A 370 -18.04 -12.62 -16.41
CA VAL A 370 -19.42 -12.49 -15.89
C VAL A 370 -19.63 -13.41 -14.69
N TYR A 371 -19.14 -14.65 -14.73
CA TYR A 371 -19.29 -15.57 -13.59
C TYR A 371 -18.54 -15.09 -12.35
N ALA A 372 -17.33 -14.55 -12.49
CA ALA A 372 -16.60 -13.94 -11.37
C ALA A 372 -17.39 -12.79 -10.71
N GLU A 373 -18.07 -11.98 -11.52
CA GLU A 373 -18.95 -10.90 -11.06
C GLU A 373 -20.22 -11.40 -10.36
N ILE A 374 -20.82 -12.49 -10.86
CA ILE A 374 -22.00 -13.13 -10.26
C ILE A 374 -21.66 -13.71 -8.88
N ILE A 375 -20.56 -14.46 -8.79
CA ILE A 375 -20.15 -15.11 -7.53
C ILE A 375 -19.39 -14.17 -6.58
N GLN A 376 -19.14 -12.93 -7.02
CA GLN A 376 -18.47 -11.88 -6.25
C GLN A 376 -17.06 -12.28 -5.78
N ARG A 377 -16.31 -12.98 -6.64
CA ARG A 377 -14.93 -13.40 -6.40
C ARG A 377 -13.98 -12.73 -7.40
N PRO A 378 -12.71 -12.51 -7.04
CA PRO A 378 -11.76 -11.96 -7.99
C PRO A 378 -11.58 -12.86 -9.21
N LEU A 379 -11.44 -12.27 -10.39
CA LEU A 379 -11.01 -13.01 -11.59
C LEU A 379 -9.48 -12.92 -11.72
N TYR A 380 -8.81 -14.05 -11.54
CA TYR A 380 -7.38 -14.16 -11.78
C TYR A 380 -7.10 -14.77 -13.15
N ARG A 381 -6.76 -13.91 -14.11
CA ARG A 381 -6.50 -14.28 -15.50
C ARG A 381 -5.00 -14.50 -15.71
N VAL A 382 -4.64 -15.62 -16.32
CA VAL A 382 -3.27 -15.93 -16.75
C VAL A 382 -3.27 -16.31 -18.22
N HIS A 383 -2.35 -15.73 -18.98
CA HIS A 383 -2.15 -16.08 -20.37
C HIS A 383 -1.18 -17.25 -20.49
N SER A 384 -1.39 -18.14 -21.47
CA SER A 384 -0.51 -19.28 -21.71
C SER A 384 0.97 -18.90 -21.86
N GLY A 385 1.27 -17.74 -22.46
CA GLY A 385 2.64 -17.21 -22.56
C GLY A 385 3.35 -16.97 -21.22
N GLN A 386 2.63 -16.81 -20.11
CA GLN A 386 3.19 -16.55 -18.77
C GLN A 386 3.59 -17.84 -18.03
N LEU A 387 3.08 -19.00 -18.44
CA LEU A 387 3.37 -20.29 -17.79
C LEU A 387 4.67 -20.93 -18.31
N GLY A 388 5.25 -20.41 -19.39
CA GLY A 388 6.48 -20.94 -19.97
C GLY A 388 6.26 -22.18 -20.84
N LEU A 389 7.32 -22.55 -21.58
CA LEU A 389 7.26 -23.56 -22.64
C LEU A 389 7.96 -24.89 -22.29
N ASN A 390 8.61 -24.98 -21.13
CA ASN A 390 9.22 -26.23 -20.65
C ASN A 390 8.47 -26.77 -19.43
N ALA A 391 8.47 -28.09 -19.27
CA ALA A 391 7.65 -28.76 -18.26
C ALA A 391 7.96 -28.31 -16.81
N ALA A 392 9.23 -28.08 -16.48
CA ALA A 392 9.62 -27.72 -15.11
C ALA A 392 9.24 -26.28 -14.74
N ALA A 393 9.49 -25.32 -15.63
CA ALA A 393 9.10 -23.92 -15.42
C ALA A 393 7.57 -23.78 -15.39
N MET A 394 6.87 -24.51 -16.27
CA MET A 394 5.40 -24.55 -16.27
C MET A 394 4.84 -25.18 -15.01
N GLU A 395 5.41 -26.28 -14.53
CA GLU A 395 4.99 -26.88 -13.27
C GLU A 395 5.07 -25.88 -12.11
N SER A 396 6.19 -25.15 -12.00
CA SER A 396 6.37 -24.15 -10.94
C SER A 396 5.38 -23.00 -11.08
N ALA A 397 5.36 -22.35 -12.26
CA ALA A 397 4.51 -21.19 -12.50
C ALA A 397 3.02 -21.50 -12.34
N LEU A 398 2.58 -22.66 -12.82
CA LEU A 398 1.19 -23.11 -12.68
C LEU A 398 0.84 -23.42 -11.23
N LYS A 399 1.71 -24.12 -10.49
CA LYS A 399 1.49 -24.38 -9.05
C LYS A 399 1.39 -23.09 -8.25
N ASP A 400 2.29 -22.14 -8.48
CA ASP A 400 2.29 -20.86 -7.78
C ASP A 400 1.00 -20.07 -8.07
N THR A 401 0.59 -20.06 -9.34
CA THR A 401 -0.64 -19.40 -9.80
C THR A 401 -1.89 -20.03 -9.19
N LEU A 402 -2.01 -21.37 -9.23
CA LEU A 402 -3.16 -22.09 -8.68
C LEU A 402 -3.23 -21.95 -7.16
N THR A 403 -2.09 -22.04 -6.46
CA THR A 403 -2.02 -21.86 -5.00
C THR A 403 -2.47 -20.44 -4.62
N ARG A 404 -2.07 -19.45 -5.41
CA ARG A 404 -2.50 -18.05 -5.25
C ARG A 404 -4.00 -17.89 -5.48
N ALA A 405 -4.54 -18.44 -6.57
CA ALA A 405 -5.98 -18.41 -6.87
C ALA A 405 -6.79 -19.05 -5.74
N GLN A 406 -6.37 -20.23 -5.27
CA GLN A 406 -7.02 -20.96 -4.18
C GLN A 406 -6.97 -20.16 -2.86
N ARG A 407 -5.81 -19.57 -2.52
CA ARG A 407 -5.66 -18.73 -1.31
C ARG A 407 -6.64 -17.55 -1.30
N TRP A 408 -6.94 -16.99 -2.46
CA TRP A 408 -7.89 -15.89 -2.58
C TRP A 408 -9.34 -16.33 -2.71
N GLY A 409 -9.60 -17.61 -2.98
CA GLY A 409 -10.89 -18.08 -3.46
C GLY A 409 -11.29 -17.40 -4.78
N ALA A 410 -10.32 -17.08 -5.63
CA ALA A 410 -10.53 -16.41 -6.91
C ALA A 410 -11.00 -17.40 -7.99
N VAL A 411 -11.78 -16.89 -8.94
CA VAL A 411 -12.03 -17.59 -10.21
C VAL A 411 -10.75 -17.53 -11.02
N MET A 412 -10.20 -18.67 -11.39
CA MET A 412 -9.03 -18.72 -12.24
C MET A 412 -9.43 -18.85 -13.70
N LEU A 413 -8.80 -18.07 -14.57
CA LEU A 413 -8.96 -18.15 -16.00
C LEU A 413 -7.59 -18.36 -16.65
N ILE A 414 -7.40 -19.49 -17.33
CA ILE A 414 -6.25 -19.68 -18.22
C ILE A 414 -6.73 -19.41 -19.64
N ASP A 415 -6.29 -18.27 -20.17
CA ASP A 415 -6.71 -17.78 -21.48
C ASP A 415 -5.75 -18.28 -22.57
N GLU A 416 -6.32 -18.68 -23.71
CA GLU A 416 -5.59 -19.24 -24.86
C GLU A 416 -4.73 -20.46 -24.49
N ALA A 417 -5.36 -21.42 -23.80
CA ALA A 417 -4.73 -22.64 -23.34
C ALA A 417 -4.45 -23.67 -24.46
N ASP A 418 -4.53 -23.27 -25.74
CA ASP A 418 -4.39 -24.13 -26.92
C ASP A 418 -3.12 -25.01 -26.88
N VAL A 419 -2.01 -24.47 -26.38
CA VAL A 419 -0.71 -25.17 -26.28
C VAL A 419 -0.74 -26.30 -25.23
N TYR A 420 -1.56 -26.17 -24.20
CA TYR A 420 -1.64 -27.12 -23.08
C TYR A 420 -2.77 -28.14 -23.23
N ILE A 421 -3.70 -27.89 -24.16
CA ILE A 421 -4.90 -28.69 -24.38
C ILE A 421 -4.82 -29.56 -25.64
N LYS A 422 -3.76 -29.37 -26.45
CA LYS A 422 -3.55 -30.08 -27.71
C LYS A 422 -3.48 -31.60 -27.52
N ARG A 423 -4.07 -32.36 -28.47
CA ARG A 423 -3.90 -33.81 -28.56
C ARG A 423 -2.43 -34.20 -28.60
N ARG A 424 -2.14 -35.32 -27.94
CA ARG A 424 -0.81 -35.93 -27.91
C ARG A 424 -0.44 -36.48 -29.29
N GLU A 425 0.57 -35.89 -29.90
CA GLU A 425 1.18 -36.33 -31.17
C GLU A 425 2.57 -36.93 -30.89
N ASP A 426 3.39 -37.19 -31.91
CA ASP A 426 4.74 -37.78 -31.78
C ASP A 426 5.79 -36.87 -31.09
N ASP A 427 5.38 -35.73 -30.54
CA ASP A 427 6.26 -34.83 -29.78
C ASP A 427 6.27 -35.18 -28.27
N ILE A 428 7.33 -35.87 -27.86
CA ILE A 428 7.56 -36.30 -26.47
C ILE A 428 7.60 -35.09 -25.50
N ALA A 429 8.16 -33.95 -25.91
CA ALA A 429 8.29 -32.78 -25.05
C ALA A 429 6.93 -32.13 -24.79
N MET A 430 6.11 -31.98 -25.83
CA MET A 430 4.76 -31.45 -25.70
C MET A 430 3.86 -32.38 -24.88
N ASN A 431 3.97 -33.70 -25.07
CA ASN A 431 3.24 -34.69 -24.27
C ASN A 431 3.60 -34.63 -22.78
N ALA A 432 4.87 -34.36 -22.44
CA ALA A 432 5.29 -34.17 -21.06
C ALA A 432 4.68 -32.90 -20.45
N VAL A 433 4.62 -31.80 -21.21
CA VAL A 433 3.98 -30.54 -20.78
C VAL A 433 2.48 -30.75 -20.53
N VAL A 434 1.74 -31.37 -21.47
CA VAL A 434 0.31 -31.69 -21.30
C VAL A 434 0.08 -32.61 -20.10
N GLY A 435 0.93 -33.63 -19.91
CA GLY A 435 0.84 -34.54 -18.77
C GLY A 435 1.05 -33.86 -17.43
N VAL A 436 2.03 -32.95 -17.34
CA VAL A 436 2.28 -32.16 -16.12
C VAL A 436 1.13 -31.18 -15.86
N PHE A 437 0.62 -30.52 -16.90
CA PHE A 437 -0.50 -29.58 -16.81
C PHE A 437 -1.72 -30.28 -16.19
N LEU A 438 -2.13 -31.42 -16.76
CA LEU A 438 -3.24 -32.24 -16.26
C LEU A 438 -3.05 -32.66 -14.79
N ARG A 439 -1.87 -33.15 -14.45
CA ARG A 439 -1.55 -33.58 -13.07
C ARG A 439 -1.66 -32.42 -12.09
N VAL A 440 -1.20 -31.23 -12.46
CA VAL A 440 -1.25 -30.06 -11.58
C VAL A 440 -2.68 -29.53 -11.43
N LEU A 441 -3.49 -29.55 -12.50
CA LEU A 441 -4.91 -29.20 -12.44
C LEU A 441 -5.72 -30.12 -11.52
N GLU A 442 -5.36 -31.41 -11.45
CA GLU A 442 -6.03 -32.37 -10.54
C GLU A 442 -5.89 -31.98 -9.05
N TYR A 443 -4.89 -31.17 -8.67
CA TYR A 443 -4.74 -30.73 -7.28
C TYR A 443 -5.40 -29.37 -6.99
N PHE A 444 -5.95 -28.71 -8.02
CA PHE A 444 -6.59 -27.43 -7.83
C PHE A 444 -7.96 -27.59 -7.15
N ASN A 445 -8.16 -26.88 -6.05
CA ASN A 445 -9.46 -26.77 -5.40
C ASN A 445 -10.00 -25.35 -5.61
N GLY A 446 -10.94 -25.20 -6.54
CA GLY A 446 -11.54 -23.92 -6.93
C GLY A 446 -12.26 -23.99 -8.27
N LEU A 447 -12.67 -22.83 -8.79
CA LEU A 447 -13.32 -22.70 -10.10
C LEU A 447 -12.31 -22.24 -11.15
N LEU A 448 -12.07 -23.11 -12.13
CA LEU A 448 -11.12 -22.88 -13.23
C LEU A 448 -11.86 -22.82 -14.57
N PHE A 449 -11.66 -21.74 -15.30
CA PHE A 449 -12.03 -21.59 -16.70
C PHE A 449 -10.80 -21.76 -17.58
N LEU A 450 -10.93 -22.59 -18.61
CA LEU A 450 -9.96 -22.74 -19.68
C LEU A 450 -10.59 -22.23 -20.98
N THR A 451 -9.90 -21.41 -21.75
CA THR A 451 -10.37 -21.01 -23.09
C THR A 451 -9.48 -21.61 -24.17
N THR A 452 -10.12 -22.10 -25.24
CA THR A 452 -9.43 -22.58 -26.43
C THR A 452 -10.15 -22.16 -27.71
N ASN A 453 -9.37 -21.88 -28.75
CA ASN A 453 -9.90 -21.65 -30.10
C ASN A 453 -9.90 -22.93 -30.96
N ARG A 454 -9.38 -24.06 -30.44
CA ARG A 454 -9.16 -25.31 -31.19
C ARG A 454 -10.08 -26.43 -30.72
N ILE A 455 -11.33 -26.40 -31.15
CA ILE A 455 -12.35 -27.39 -30.74
C ILE A 455 -11.97 -28.81 -31.18
N ASP A 456 -11.43 -28.95 -32.39
CA ASP A 456 -11.17 -30.25 -33.02
C ASP A 456 -9.90 -30.96 -32.51
N ASP A 457 -9.06 -30.27 -31.74
CA ASP A 457 -7.71 -30.70 -31.36
C ASP A 457 -7.53 -30.82 -29.84
N ILE A 458 -8.63 -31.03 -29.12
CA ILE A 458 -8.63 -31.18 -27.66
C ILE A 458 -8.27 -32.63 -27.28
N ASP A 459 -7.37 -32.81 -26.31
CA ASP A 459 -7.07 -34.10 -25.68
C ASP A 459 -8.31 -34.63 -24.92
N GLU A 460 -8.74 -35.86 -25.24
CA GLU A 460 -9.91 -36.49 -24.62
C GLU A 460 -9.80 -36.59 -23.08
N ALA A 461 -8.57 -36.70 -22.56
CA ALA A 461 -8.32 -36.75 -21.12
C ALA A 461 -8.59 -35.40 -20.43
N ILE A 462 -8.62 -34.29 -21.17
CA ILE A 462 -9.03 -32.98 -20.67
C ILE A 462 -10.55 -32.88 -20.64
N VAL A 463 -11.22 -33.31 -21.73
CA VAL A 463 -12.69 -33.34 -21.79
C VAL A 463 -13.27 -34.18 -20.66
N SER A 464 -12.68 -35.34 -20.39
CA SER A 464 -13.07 -36.25 -19.29
C SER A 464 -12.93 -35.63 -17.89
N ARG A 465 -12.06 -34.63 -17.72
CA ARG A 465 -11.82 -33.93 -16.44
C ARG A 465 -12.60 -32.62 -16.31
N CYS A 466 -13.20 -32.13 -17.40
CA CYS A 466 -14.03 -30.93 -17.38
C CYS A 466 -15.47 -31.31 -17.02
N ILE A 467 -16.06 -30.58 -16.08
CA ILE A 467 -17.44 -30.83 -15.67
C ILE A 467 -18.41 -30.26 -16.71
N ALA A 468 -18.02 -29.16 -17.34
CA ALA A 468 -18.77 -28.53 -18.42
C ALA A 468 -17.85 -28.17 -19.59
N LEU A 469 -18.37 -28.37 -20.80
CA LEU A 469 -17.82 -27.88 -22.07
C LEU A 469 -18.81 -26.86 -22.64
N ILE A 470 -18.34 -25.64 -22.85
CA ILE A 470 -19.14 -24.48 -23.30
C ILE A 470 -18.78 -24.10 -24.73
#